data_AF-A0A6P6A1T4-F1
#
_entry.id   AF-A0A6P6A1T4-F1
#
_cell.length_a   1.000
_cell.length_b   1.000
_cell.length_c   1.000
_cell.angle_alpha   90.00
_cell.angle_beta   90.00
_cell.angle_gamma   90.00
#
_symmetry.space_group_name_H-M   'P 1'
#
loop_
_entity.id
_entity.type
_entity.pdbx_description
1 polymer ?
#
loop_
_entity_poly.entity_id
_entity_poly.type
_entity_poly.pdbx_seq_one_letter_code
_entity_poly.pdbx_strand_id
1 'polypeptide(L)'
;MQPQQEIPVMVVKMKSLEELEPLGFPRDRAVRALHYSGNTTIKAAVNWLIDHENDAEIDQMPLVALNMDIESPQPSDITEAIQIKEQELSCSLLGTEFAKRKKKKKRKVKVKGRRKEFGQVKNCLKQRELQRKMNDNAF
;
A
#
# COMPACT_ATOMS: atom_id res chain seq x y z
N MET A 1 -9.20 -38.03 -47.38
CA MET A 1 -10.00 -37.75 -46.17
C MET A 1 -9.01 -37.61 -45.03
N GLN A 2 -8.62 -36.38 -44.70
CA GLN A 2 -7.85 -36.15 -43.47
C GLN A 2 -8.82 -36.36 -42.30
N PRO A 3 -8.49 -37.18 -41.29
CA PRO A 3 -9.33 -37.28 -40.11
C PRO A 3 -9.33 -35.91 -39.44
N GLN A 4 -10.52 -35.31 -39.33
CA GLN A 4 -10.72 -34.12 -38.53
C GLN A 4 -10.46 -34.53 -37.08
N GLN A 5 -9.25 -34.30 -36.57
CA GLN A 5 -8.96 -34.38 -35.14
C GLN A 5 -9.86 -33.34 -34.47
N GLU A 6 -10.92 -33.81 -33.81
CA GLU A 6 -11.74 -32.99 -32.93
C GLU A 6 -10.81 -32.41 -31.87
N ILE A 7 -10.57 -31.10 -31.92
CA ILE A 7 -9.68 -30.45 -30.97
C ILE A 7 -10.44 -30.38 -29.64
N PRO A 8 -10.01 -31.11 -28.60
CA PRO A 8 -10.76 -31.14 -27.35
C PRO A 8 -10.70 -29.76 -26.70
N VAL A 9 -11.89 -29.18 -26.45
CA VAL A 9 -12.01 -27.93 -25.71
C VAL A 9 -11.86 -28.26 -24.23
N MET A 10 -10.73 -27.87 -23.63
CA MET A 10 -10.43 -28.09 -22.22
C MET A 10 -10.90 -26.91 -21.39
N VAL A 11 -11.76 -27.17 -20.40
CA VAL A 11 -12.26 -26.14 -19.48
C VAL A 11 -11.37 -26.10 -18.24
N VAL A 12 -10.73 -24.96 -17.97
CA VAL A 12 -9.80 -24.80 -16.82
C VAL A 12 -9.96 -23.46 -16.12
N LYS A 13 -9.63 -23.43 -14.83
CA LYS A 13 -9.70 -22.21 -14.00
C LYS A 13 -8.50 -21.30 -14.24
N MET A 14 -8.77 -20.01 -14.46
CA MET A 14 -7.71 -19.03 -14.74
C MET A 14 -6.74 -18.85 -13.57
N LYS A 15 -7.24 -18.79 -12.33
CA LYS A 15 -6.41 -18.66 -11.13
C LYS A 15 -5.38 -19.78 -10.99
N SER A 16 -5.82 -21.02 -11.22
CA SER A 16 -4.93 -22.18 -11.13
C SER A 16 -3.86 -22.19 -12.24
N LEU A 17 -4.14 -21.61 -13.41
CA LEU A 17 -3.12 -21.40 -14.45
C LEU A 17 -2.12 -20.32 -14.06
N GLU A 18 -2.58 -19.18 -13.53
CA GLU A 18 -1.72 -18.09 -13.07
C GLU A 18 -0.76 -18.51 -11.96
N GLU A 19 -1.13 -19.50 -11.14
CA GLU A 19 -0.26 -20.06 -10.12
C GLU A 19 0.74 -21.10 -10.66
N LEU A 20 0.44 -21.77 -11.78
CA LEU A 20 1.33 -22.77 -12.40
C LEU A 20 2.41 -22.14 -13.30
N GLU A 21 2.11 -21.03 -13.97
CA GLU A 21 3.07 -20.28 -14.80
C GLU A 21 4.36 -19.86 -14.04
N PRO A 22 4.30 -19.25 -12.85
CA PRO A 22 5.50 -18.85 -12.11
C PRO A 22 6.32 -20.03 -11.57
N LEU A 23 5.74 -21.24 -11.52
CA LEU A 23 6.48 -22.47 -11.19
C LEU A 23 7.30 -23.00 -12.36
N GLY A 24 7.19 -22.39 -13.54
CA GLY A 24 7.92 -22.77 -14.75
C GLY A 24 7.21 -23.83 -15.59
N PHE A 25 5.94 -24.12 -15.31
CA PHE A 25 5.15 -25.03 -16.14
C PHE A 25 4.54 -24.26 -17.32
N PRO A 26 4.79 -24.70 -18.57
CA PRO A 26 4.25 -24.02 -19.73
C PRO A 26 2.72 -24.24 -19.80
N ARG A 27 2.03 -23.27 -20.42
CA ARG A 27 0.57 -23.15 -20.35
C ARG A 27 -0.17 -24.36 -20.93
N ASP A 28 0.32 -24.92 -22.03
CA ASP A 28 -0.16 -26.13 -22.69
C ASP A 28 -0.21 -27.33 -21.73
N ARG A 29 0.90 -27.57 -21.01
CA ARG A 29 1.02 -28.62 -19.99
C ARG A 29 0.13 -28.35 -18.79
N ALA A 30 0.11 -27.11 -18.31
CA ALA A 30 -0.69 -26.69 -17.16
C ALA A 30 -2.20 -26.86 -17.41
N VAL A 31 -2.67 -26.53 -18.63
CA VAL A 31 -4.08 -26.71 -19.00
C VAL A 31 -4.48 -28.18 -18.98
N ARG A 32 -3.67 -29.07 -19.56
CA ARG A 32 -3.95 -30.51 -19.55
C ARG A 32 -3.98 -31.06 -18.14
N ALA A 33 -2.99 -30.70 -17.34
CA ALA A 33 -2.90 -31.09 -15.95
C ALA A 33 -4.12 -30.66 -15.14
N LEU A 34 -4.59 -29.42 -15.32
CA LEU A 34 -5.79 -28.91 -14.65
C LEU A 34 -7.06 -29.63 -15.12
N HIS A 35 -7.16 -29.91 -16.42
CA HIS A 35 -8.31 -30.63 -16.98
C HIS A 35 -8.40 -32.06 -16.44
N TYR A 36 -7.31 -32.82 -16.50
CA TYR A 36 -7.28 -34.22 -16.05
C TYR A 36 -7.28 -34.37 -14.52
N SER A 37 -6.73 -33.40 -13.78
CA SER A 37 -6.86 -33.36 -12.31
C SER A 37 -8.23 -32.88 -11.82
N GLY A 38 -9.14 -32.52 -12.75
CA GLY A 38 -10.51 -32.14 -12.45
C GLY A 38 -10.67 -30.73 -11.85
N ASN A 39 -9.72 -29.82 -12.08
CA ASN A 39 -9.74 -28.44 -11.57
C ASN A 39 -9.91 -28.35 -10.03
N THR A 40 -9.42 -29.36 -9.30
CA THR A 40 -9.61 -29.52 -7.85
C THR A 40 -8.62 -28.70 -7.04
N THR A 41 -7.32 -28.95 -7.23
CA THR A 41 -6.22 -28.25 -6.55
C THR A 41 -5.00 -28.19 -7.45
N ILE A 42 -4.13 -27.21 -7.23
CA ILE A 42 -2.88 -27.07 -7.98
C ILE A 42 -1.95 -28.25 -7.73
N LYS A 43 -1.88 -28.75 -6.49
CA LYS A 43 -1.07 -29.91 -6.16
C LYS A 43 -1.48 -31.16 -6.95
N ALA A 44 -2.78 -31.36 -7.18
CA ALA A 44 -3.27 -32.47 -8.00
C ALA A 44 -2.85 -32.31 -9.48
N ALA A 45 -2.91 -31.09 -10.01
CA ALA A 45 -2.44 -30.80 -11.37
C ALA A 45 -0.92 -31.03 -11.48
N VAL A 46 -0.13 -30.56 -10.52
CA VAL A 46 1.32 -30.80 -10.50
C VAL A 46 1.64 -32.30 -10.42
N ASN A 47 0.93 -33.05 -9.59
CA ASN A 47 1.12 -34.51 -9.51
C ASN A 47 0.84 -35.18 -10.86
N TRP A 48 -0.27 -34.82 -11.51
CA TRP A 48 -0.59 -35.33 -12.84
C TRP A 48 0.49 -35.00 -13.86
N LEU A 49 1.02 -33.78 -13.80
CA LEU A 49 2.06 -33.33 -14.73
C LEU A 49 3.36 -34.12 -14.58
N ILE A 50 3.76 -34.43 -13.35
CA ILE A 50 4.93 -35.27 -13.06
C ILE A 50 4.72 -36.68 -13.62
N ASP A 51 3.52 -37.25 -13.40
CA ASP A 51 3.19 -38.60 -13.86
C ASP A 51 3.18 -38.72 -15.40
N HIS A 52 2.95 -37.61 -16.11
CA HIS A 52 2.79 -37.57 -17.58
C HIS A 52 3.83 -36.67 -18.27
N GLU A 53 4.93 -36.31 -17.61
CA GLU A 53 5.89 -35.32 -18.14
C GLU A 53 6.61 -35.74 -19.44
N ASN A 54 6.60 -37.04 -19.75
CA ASN A 54 7.28 -37.65 -20.89
C ASN A 54 6.36 -37.92 -22.09
N ASP A 55 5.06 -37.64 -21.97
CA ASP A 55 4.09 -37.92 -23.01
C ASP A 55 4.13 -36.84 -24.10
N ALA A 56 4.44 -37.21 -25.34
CA ALA A 56 4.53 -36.27 -26.48
C ALA A 56 3.21 -35.54 -26.80
N GLU A 57 2.08 -36.03 -26.28
CA GLU A 57 0.80 -35.36 -26.40
C GLU A 57 0.66 -34.15 -25.47
N ILE A 58 1.42 -34.07 -24.37
CA ILE A 58 1.27 -32.99 -23.37
C ILE A 58 1.72 -31.62 -23.90
N ASP A 59 2.68 -31.63 -24.83
CA ASP A 59 3.26 -30.44 -25.44
C ASP A 59 2.39 -29.86 -26.57
N GLN A 60 1.31 -30.55 -26.93
CA GLN A 60 0.38 -30.04 -27.94
C GLN A 60 -0.60 -29.07 -27.29
N MET A 61 -0.65 -27.83 -27.79
CA MET A 61 -1.57 -26.80 -27.32
C MET A 61 -3.03 -27.18 -27.60
N PRO A 62 -3.87 -27.43 -26.57
CA PRO A 62 -5.30 -27.69 -26.76
C PRO A 62 -6.09 -26.38 -26.89
N LEU A 63 -7.33 -26.46 -27.40
CA LEU A 63 -8.25 -25.33 -27.30
C LEU A 63 -8.71 -25.19 -25.85
N VAL A 64 -8.61 -23.99 -25.29
CA VAL A 64 -8.83 -23.75 -23.86
C VAL A 64 -10.04 -22.83 -23.66
N ALA A 65 -11.03 -23.30 -22.92
CA ALA A 65 -12.09 -22.49 -22.37
C ALA A 65 -11.73 -22.10 -20.94
N LEU A 66 -11.43 -20.82 -20.73
CA LEU A 66 -11.07 -20.30 -19.42
C LEU A 66 -12.33 -20.01 -18.60
N ASN A 67 -12.50 -20.73 -17.52
CA ASN A 67 -13.45 -20.35 -16.48
C ASN A 67 -12.78 -19.29 -15.62
N MET A 68 -13.14 -18.04 -15.90
CA MET A 68 -12.98 -16.95 -14.95
C MET A 68 -14.09 -17.15 -13.91
N ASP A 69 -13.87 -18.07 -12.96
CA ASP A 69 -14.57 -17.99 -11.70
C ASP A 69 -14.20 -16.62 -11.14
N ILE A 70 -15.11 -15.64 -11.32
CA ILE A 70 -15.07 -14.39 -10.59
C ILE A 70 -15.24 -14.83 -9.14
N GLU A 71 -14.11 -15.15 -8.51
CA GLU A 71 -14.07 -15.38 -7.09
C GLU A 71 -14.52 -14.05 -6.50
N SER A 72 -15.79 -14.01 -6.11
CA SER A 72 -16.36 -12.96 -5.29
C SER A 72 -15.29 -12.60 -4.27
N PRO A 73 -14.83 -11.34 -4.22
CA PRO A 73 -13.68 -10.96 -3.40
C PRO A 73 -13.89 -11.54 -2.00
N GLN A 74 -12.94 -12.37 -1.56
CA GLN A 74 -13.01 -12.99 -0.25
C GLN A 74 -13.14 -11.86 0.79
N PRO A 75 -14.02 -11.98 1.79
CA PRO A 75 -14.26 -10.91 2.77
C PRO A 75 -13.01 -10.49 3.56
N SER A 76 -11.93 -11.29 3.51
CA SER A 76 -10.60 -10.93 4.04
C SER A 76 -9.99 -9.73 3.32
N ASP A 77 -10.01 -9.72 1.98
CA ASP A 77 -9.21 -8.78 1.18
C ASP A 77 -9.84 -7.38 1.14
N ILE A 78 -11.17 -7.33 1.26
CA ILE A 78 -11.95 -6.09 1.32
C ILE A 78 -11.72 -5.39 2.67
N THR A 79 -11.58 -6.16 3.75
CA THR A 79 -11.44 -5.63 5.11
C THR A 79 -10.09 -4.96 5.32
N GLU A 80 -9.01 -5.54 4.78
CA GLU A 80 -7.67 -4.95 4.87
C GLU A 80 -7.55 -3.64 4.10
N ALA A 81 -8.12 -3.56 2.88
CA ALA A 81 -8.11 -2.35 2.09
C ALA A 81 -8.88 -1.19 2.76
N ILE A 82 -10.02 -1.48 3.41
CA ILE A 82 -10.80 -0.49 4.16
C ILE A 82 -10.03 -0.04 5.43
N GLN A 83 -9.41 -0.97 6.17
CA GLN A 83 -8.62 -0.66 7.36
C GLN A 83 -7.38 0.18 7.06
N ILE A 84 -6.65 -0.14 6.00
CA ILE A 84 -5.47 0.64 5.56
C ILE A 84 -5.90 2.08 5.23
N LYS A 85 -7.04 2.24 4.55
CA LYS A 85 -7.56 3.56 4.19
C LYS A 85 -8.01 4.37 5.41
N GLU A 86 -8.67 3.74 6.37
CA GLU A 86 -9.10 4.38 7.61
C GLU A 86 -7.91 4.81 8.49
N GLN A 87 -6.88 3.96 8.56
CA GLN A 87 -5.65 4.25 9.32
C GLN A 87 -4.84 5.41 8.72
N GLU A 88 -4.73 5.48 7.39
CA GLU A 88 -4.05 6.58 6.68
C GLU A 88 -4.72 7.94 6.96
N LEU A 89 -6.06 7.98 6.93
CA LEU A 89 -6.84 9.17 7.25
C LEU A 89 -6.68 9.60 8.71
N SER A 90 -6.55 8.65 9.64
CA SER A 90 -6.35 8.92 11.07
C SER A 90 -4.97 9.52 11.39
N CYS A 91 -3.89 9.01 10.78
CA CYS A 91 -2.53 9.52 10.99
C CYS A 91 -2.34 10.96 10.48
N SER A 92 -3.01 11.33 9.38
CA SER A 92 -2.93 12.68 8.80
C SER A 92 -3.44 13.77 9.75
N LEU A 93 -4.46 13.48 10.54
CA LEU A 93 -5.07 14.46 11.46
C LEU A 93 -4.17 14.75 12.68
N LEU A 94 -3.48 13.74 13.21
CA LEU A 94 -2.58 13.89 14.37
C LEU A 94 -1.35 14.76 14.05
N GLY A 95 -0.74 14.58 12.88
CA GLY A 95 0.44 15.36 12.46
C GLY A 95 0.16 16.87 12.38
N THR A 96 -1.03 17.26 11.94
CA THR A 96 -1.39 18.68 11.80
C THR A 96 -1.64 19.37 13.15
N GLU A 97 -2.23 18.68 14.12
CA GLU A 97 -2.56 19.25 15.43
C GLU A 97 -1.30 19.51 16.28
N PHE A 98 -0.33 18.59 16.28
CA PHE A 98 0.97 18.82 16.93
C PHE A 98 1.74 19.99 16.29
N ALA A 99 1.73 20.07 14.95
CA ALA A 99 2.36 21.17 14.22
C ALA A 99 1.69 22.53 14.53
N LYS A 100 0.35 22.58 14.54
CA LYS A 100 -0.44 23.77 14.91
C LYS A 100 -0.15 24.20 16.36
N ARG A 101 -0.13 23.25 17.30
CA ARG A 101 0.14 23.51 18.72
C ARG A 101 1.56 24.01 18.97
N LYS A 102 2.56 23.44 18.28
CA LYS A 102 3.96 23.89 18.33
C LYS A 102 4.13 25.31 17.76
N LYS A 103 3.46 25.63 16.65
CA LYS A 103 3.47 26.98 16.03
C LYS A 103 2.80 28.03 16.92
N LYS A 104 1.67 27.71 17.57
CA LYS A 104 0.96 28.59 18.52
C LYS A 104 1.81 28.89 19.77
N LYS A 105 2.49 27.88 20.32
CA LYS A 105 3.38 28.04 21.49
C LYS A 105 4.58 28.94 21.18
N LYS A 106 5.24 28.76 20.02
CA LYS A 106 6.33 29.63 19.54
C LYS A 106 5.92 31.10 19.40
N ARG A 107 4.74 31.38 18.82
CA ARG A 107 4.23 32.76 18.66
C ARG A 107 3.98 33.44 20.01
N LYS A 108 3.40 32.73 20.98
CA LYS A 108 3.11 33.26 22.32
C LYS A 108 4.40 33.63 23.09
N VAL A 109 5.45 32.83 22.96
CA VAL A 109 6.77 33.12 23.56
C VAL A 109 7.40 34.37 22.93
N LYS A 110 7.42 34.47 21.59
CA LYS A 110 8.02 35.62 20.88
C LYS A 110 7.33 36.95 21.24
N VAL A 111 5.99 36.96 21.35
CA VAL A 111 5.24 38.17 21.75
C VAL A 111 5.53 38.55 23.21
N LYS A 112 5.63 37.57 24.12
CA LYS A 112 5.94 37.83 25.53
C LYS A 112 7.37 38.38 25.72
N GLY A 113 8.34 37.91 24.92
CA GLY A 113 9.71 38.44 24.88
C GLY A 113 9.75 39.91 24.48
N ARG A 114 9.15 40.25 23.33
CA ARG A 114 9.10 41.64 22.83
C ARG A 114 8.46 42.62 23.83
N ARG A 115 7.40 42.18 24.55
CA ARG A 115 6.77 43.01 25.59
C ARG A 115 7.70 43.26 26.79
N LYS A 116 8.46 42.24 27.22
CA LYS A 116 9.44 42.38 28.32
C LYS A 116 10.60 43.28 27.92
N GLU A 117 11.15 43.12 26.72
CA GLU A 117 12.21 43.98 26.17
C GLU A 117 11.76 45.44 26.10
N PHE A 118 10.56 45.68 25.57
CA PHE A 118 10.00 47.02 25.49
C PHE A 118 9.79 47.67 26.87
N GLY A 119 9.35 46.89 27.86
CA GLY A 119 9.25 47.35 29.25
C GLY A 119 10.61 47.70 29.85
N GLN A 120 11.62 46.85 29.63
CA GLN A 120 12.99 47.09 30.10
C GLN A 120 13.61 48.35 29.46
N VAL A 121 13.46 48.54 28.15
CA VAL A 121 13.95 49.74 27.45
C VAL A 121 13.33 51.01 28.02
N LYS A 122 12.00 51.02 28.23
CA LYS A 122 11.31 52.16 28.85
C LYS A 122 11.82 52.46 30.27
N ASN A 123 12.04 51.42 31.07
CA ASN A 123 12.55 51.58 32.43
C ASN A 123 14.00 52.12 32.44
N CYS A 124 14.86 51.62 31.55
CA CYS A 124 16.24 52.13 31.41
C CYS A 124 16.27 53.60 30.96
N LEU A 125 15.43 53.99 30.00
CA LEU A 125 15.34 55.39 29.55
C LEU A 125 14.89 56.30 30.69
N LYS A 126 13.86 55.90 31.44
CA LYS A 126 13.37 56.66 32.59
C LYS A 126 14.42 56.82 33.69
N GLN A 127 15.18 55.76 34.00
CA GLN A 127 16.28 55.88 34.97
C GLN A 127 17.41 56.80 34.46
N ARG A 128 17.74 56.73 33.17
CA ARG A 128 18.76 57.60 32.57
C ARG A 128 18.33 59.08 32.59
N GLU A 129 17.05 59.37 32.37
CA GLU A 129 16.50 60.71 32.52
C GLU A 129 16.55 61.21 33.97
N LEU A 130 16.25 60.35 34.95
CA LEU A 130 16.36 60.69 36.38
C LEU A 130 17.81 60.95 36.78
N GLN A 131 18.76 60.15 36.32
CA GLN A 131 20.19 60.39 36.56
C GLN A 131 20.66 61.72 35.96
N ARG A 132 20.20 62.08 34.75
CA ARG A 132 20.50 63.40 34.16
C ARG A 132 19.98 64.52 35.05
N LYS A 133 18.71 64.48 35.44
CA LYS A 133 18.11 65.48 36.33
C LYS A 133 18.81 65.59 37.68
N MET A 134 19.30 64.48 38.24
CA MET A 134 20.10 64.51 39.47
C MET A 134 21.48 65.14 39.25
N ASN A 135 22.17 64.82 38.15
CA ASN A 135 23.47 65.41 37.83
C ASN A 135 23.37 66.91 37.48
N ASP A 136 22.29 67.32 36.81
CA ASP A 136 22.02 68.72 36.46
C ASP A 136 21.65 69.57 37.70
N ASN A 137 21.22 68.93 38.79
CA ASN A 137 20.88 69.55 40.08
C ASN A 137 22.02 69.42 41.13
N ALA A 138 23.19 68.90 40.72
CA ALA A 138 24.35 68.69 41.59
C ALA A 138 25.47 69.73 41.37
N PHE A 139 25.13 70.90 40.82
CA PHE A 139 25.97 72.08 40.67
C PHE A 139 25.21 73.31 41.16
#